data_AF-A0A6I4YQ38-F1
#
_entry.id   AF-A0A6I4YQ38-F1
#
_cell.length_a   1.000
_cell.length_b   1.000
_cell.length_c   1.000
_cell.angle_alpha   90.00
_cell.angle_beta   90.00
_cell.angle_gamma   90.00
#
_symmetry.space_group_name_H-M   'P 1'
#
loop_
_entity.id
_entity.type
_entity.pdbx_description
1 polymer ?
#
loop_
_entity_poly.entity_id
_entity_poly.type
_entity_poly.pdbx_seq_one_letter_code
_entity_poly.pdbx_strand_id
1 'polypeptide(L)'
;MAIGCTTAGSTPSYSVEISPNARVYTYLILNGMARGAAMLGKLPERKGVALMGVDEKARVLLAKGLKSPGMRNDAQTDRALEDLLAAIPQ
;
A
#
# COMPACT_ATOMS: atom_id res chain seq x y z
N MET A 1 30.32 -30.74 -25.10
CA MET A 1 30.81 -30.33 -23.76
C MET A 1 30.03 -29.10 -23.35
N ALA A 2 29.15 -29.23 -22.35
CA ALA A 2 28.21 -28.20 -21.95
C ALA A 2 28.92 -27.08 -21.18
N ILE A 3 28.64 -25.83 -21.56
CA ILE A 3 29.04 -24.62 -20.85
C ILE A 3 28.22 -24.59 -19.55
N GLY A 4 28.91 -24.73 -18.42
CA GLY A 4 28.28 -24.73 -17.10
C GLY A 4 27.68 -23.38 -16.77
N CYS A 5 26.39 -23.36 -16.39
CA CYS A 5 25.81 -22.25 -15.65
C CYS A 5 26.50 -22.18 -14.29
N THR A 6 27.37 -21.19 -14.11
CA THR A 6 27.80 -20.78 -12.78
C THR A 6 26.58 -20.19 -12.08
N THR A 7 26.16 -20.83 -10.99
CA THR A 7 25.14 -20.30 -10.08
C THR A 7 25.61 -18.92 -9.62
N ALA A 8 24.92 -17.88 -10.08
CA ALA A 8 25.07 -16.53 -9.55
C ALA A 8 24.94 -16.65 -8.03
N GLY A 9 26.05 -16.36 -7.33
CA GLY A 9 26.11 -16.40 -5.88
C GLY A 9 24.93 -15.64 -5.34
N SER A 10 24.11 -16.31 -4.55
CA SER A 10 23.02 -15.73 -3.78
C SER A 10 23.63 -14.67 -2.88
N THR A 11 23.69 -13.44 -3.37
CA THR A 11 23.84 -12.27 -2.51
C THR A 11 22.72 -12.40 -1.48
N PRO A 12 23.02 -12.41 -0.18
CA PRO A 12 21.97 -12.38 0.81
C PRO A 12 21.20 -11.09 0.57
N SER A 13 20.03 -11.21 -0.05
CA SER A 13 19.05 -10.15 -0.12
C SER A 13 18.67 -9.86 1.33
N TYR A 14 19.32 -8.86 1.92
CA TYR A 14 18.86 -8.27 3.17
C TYR A 14 17.47 -7.72 2.88
N SER A 15 16.45 -8.53 3.17
CA SER A 15 15.08 -8.05 3.26
C SER A 15 15.05 -7.12 4.47
N VAL A 16 15.24 -5.83 4.24
CA VAL A 16 15.01 -4.82 5.27
C VAL A 16 13.55 -4.97 5.65
N GLU A 17 13.31 -5.42 6.89
CA GLU A 17 11.97 -5.56 7.41
C GLU A 17 11.32 -4.18 7.38
N ILE A 18 10.26 -4.03 6.58
CA ILE A 18 9.56 -2.75 6.45
C ILE A 18 8.96 -2.45 7.82
N SER A 19 9.33 -1.30 8.39
CA SER A 19 8.77 -0.86 9.67
C SER A 19 7.23 -0.89 9.59
N PRO A 20 6.53 -1.41 10.59
CA PRO A 20 5.06 -1.35 10.66
C PRO A 20 4.52 0.08 10.47
N ASN A 21 5.30 1.09 10.88
CA ASN A 21 4.95 2.50 10.74
C ASN A 21 5.02 3.00 9.29
N ALA A 22 5.78 2.37 8.41
CA ALA A 22 5.88 2.78 7.01
C ALA A 22 4.51 2.76 6.33
N ARG A 23 3.71 1.72 6.58
CA ARG A 23 2.35 1.59 6.05
C ARG A 23 1.40 2.65 6.61
N VAL A 24 1.61 3.05 7.86
CA VAL A 24 0.86 4.16 8.48
C VAL A 24 1.16 5.47 7.78
N TYR A 25 2.45 5.77 7.55
CA TYR A 25 2.83 6.97 6.82
C TYR A 25 2.30 6.96 5.39
N THR A 26 2.38 5.83 4.69
CA THR A 26 1.78 5.68 3.36
C THR A 26 0.29 6.00 3.39
N TYR A 27 -0.48 5.42 4.32
CA TYR A 27 -1.89 5.73 4.47
C TYR A 27 -2.16 7.23 4.68
N LEU A 28 -1.40 7.88 5.57
CA LEU A 28 -1.56 9.32 5.83
C LEU A 28 -1.30 10.17 4.59
N ILE A 29 -0.28 9.81 3.79
CA ILE A 29 0.03 10.49 2.52
C ILE A 29 -1.11 10.30 1.52
N LEU A 30 -1.58 9.07 1.32
CA LEU A 30 -2.69 8.77 0.41
C LEU A 30 -3.97 9.52 0.82
N ASN A 31 -4.28 9.52 2.11
CA ASN A 31 -5.45 10.23 2.65
C ASN A 31 -5.32 11.76 2.49
N GLY A 32 -4.11 12.31 2.61
CA GLY A 32 -3.82 13.71 2.30
C GLY A 32 -4.05 14.05 0.82
N MET A 33 -3.56 13.19 -0.10
CA MET A 33 -3.77 13.36 -1.54
C MET A 33 -5.25 13.29 -1.91
N ALA A 34 -6.00 12.33 -1.35
CA ALA A 34 -7.44 12.19 -1.53
C ALA A 34 -8.19 13.48 -1.15
N ARG A 35 -7.88 14.04 0.03
CA ARG A 35 -8.48 15.31 0.49
C ARG A 35 -8.08 16.48 -0.40
N GLY A 36 -6.81 16.56 -0.82
CA GLY A 36 -6.35 17.58 -1.76
C GLY A 36 -7.10 17.53 -3.09
N ALA A 37 -7.29 16.33 -3.65
CA ALA A 37 -8.05 16.13 -4.88
C ALA A 37 -9.52 16.58 -4.73
N ALA A 38 -10.14 16.28 -3.58
CA ALA A 38 -11.50 16.74 -3.29
C ALA A 38 -11.58 18.27 -3.17
N MET A 39 -10.66 18.90 -2.44
CA MET A 39 -10.60 20.36 -2.29
C MET A 39 -10.38 21.10 -3.61
N LEU A 40 -9.63 20.50 -4.53
CA LEU A 40 -9.39 21.06 -5.86
C LEU A 40 -10.53 20.78 -6.86
N GLY A 41 -11.62 20.13 -6.44
CA GLY A 41 -12.73 19.75 -7.32
C GLY A 41 -12.38 18.66 -8.34
N LYS A 42 -11.24 17.98 -8.18
CA LYS A 42 -10.77 16.90 -9.07
C LYS A 42 -11.43 15.56 -8.79
N LEU A 43 -12.24 15.45 -7.74
CA LEU A 43 -12.93 14.23 -7.35
C LEU A 43 -14.44 14.33 -7.67
N PRO A 44 -14.91 13.69 -8.75
CA PRO A 44 -16.35 13.60 -9.04
C PRO A 44 -17.10 12.89 -7.92
N GLU A 45 -18.34 13.28 -7.61
CA GLU A 45 -19.15 12.66 -6.54
C GLU A 45 -19.20 11.12 -6.64
N ARG A 46 -19.41 10.58 -7.86
CA ARG A 46 -19.44 9.13 -8.09
C ARG A 46 -18.12 8.43 -7.70
N LYS A 47 -16.98 9.11 -7.88
CA LYS A 47 -15.67 8.62 -7.45
C LYS A 47 -15.44 8.82 -5.95
N GLY A 48 -16.08 9.81 -5.33
CA GLY A 48 -16.02 10.03 -3.89
C GLY A 48 -16.54 8.84 -3.08
N VAL A 49 -17.68 8.26 -3.46
CA VAL A 49 -18.23 7.08 -2.78
C VAL A 49 -17.31 5.86 -2.91
N ALA A 50 -16.78 5.62 -4.11
CA ALA A 50 -15.82 4.54 -4.32
C ALA A 50 -14.53 4.74 -3.51
N LEU A 51 -14.03 5.98 -3.44
CA LEU A 51 -12.86 6.36 -2.66
C LEU A 51 -13.07 6.13 -1.16
N MET A 52 -14.24 6.47 -0.61
CA MET A 52 -14.57 6.19 0.80
C MET A 52 -14.54 4.69 1.11
N GLY A 53 -15.05 3.86 0.19
CA GLY A 53 -15.04 2.40 0.36
C GLY A 53 -13.62 1.81 0.43
N VAL A 54 -12.72 2.26 -0.44
CA VAL A 54 -11.33 1.79 -0.43
C VAL A 54 -10.51 2.41 0.72
N ASP A 55 -10.79 3.65 1.11
CA ASP A 55 -10.16 4.28 2.28
C ASP A 55 -10.50 3.52 3.57
N GLU A 56 -11.78 3.17 3.78
CA GLU A 56 -12.20 2.41 4.96
C GLU A 56 -11.56 1.02 4.99
N LYS A 57 -11.53 0.33 3.84
CA LYS A 57 -10.87 -0.96 3.70
C LYS A 57 -9.38 -0.88 4.06
N ALA A 58 -8.67 0.13 3.54
CA ALA A 58 -7.26 0.37 3.86
C ALA A 58 -7.06 0.64 5.35
N ARG A 59 -7.91 1.47 5.96
CA ARG A 59 -7.86 1.80 7.39
C ARG A 59 -8.06 0.59 8.28
N VAL A 60 -9.05 -0.26 7.97
CA VAL A 60 -9.34 -1.50 8.72
C VAL A 60 -8.17 -2.48 8.64
N LEU A 61 -7.63 -2.70 7.43
CA LEU A 61 -6.51 -3.63 7.24
C LEU A 61 -5.22 -3.12 7.88
N LEU A 62 -4.95 -1.82 7.79
CA LEU A 62 -3.84 -1.18 8.49
C LEU A 62 -3.96 -1.35 10.00
N ALA A 63 -5.13 -1.06 10.59
CA ALA A 63 -5.35 -1.23 12.02
C ALA A 63 -5.19 -2.70 12.46
N LYS A 64 -5.60 -3.65 11.61
CA LYS A 64 -5.38 -5.08 11.85
C LYS A 64 -3.90 -5.46 11.78
N GLY A 65 -3.16 -4.97 10.78
CA GLY A 65 -1.73 -5.19 10.63
C GLY A 65 -0.91 -4.63 11.78
N LEU A 66 -1.30 -3.46 12.32
CA LEU A 66 -0.68 -2.88 13.51
C LEU A 66 -0.92 -3.70 14.77
N LYS A 67 -2.13 -4.28 14.92
CA LYS A 67 -2.48 -5.12 16.09
C LYS A 67 -1.84 -6.51 16.01
N SER A 68 -1.71 -7.05 14.81
CA SER A 68 -1.19 -8.40 14.57
C SER A 68 -0.25 -8.37 13.36
N PRO A 69 1.02 -7.98 13.57
CA PRO A 69 2.01 -7.97 12.50
C PRO A 69 2.20 -9.38 11.92
N GLY A 70 2.38 -9.45 10.60
CA GLY A 70 2.66 -10.72 9.95
C GLY A 70 2.45 -10.67 8.45
N MET A 71 3.20 -11.51 7.73
CA MET A 71 3.32 -11.49 6.26
C MET A 71 1.97 -11.41 5.52
N ARG A 72 0.94 -12.11 6.00
CA ARG A 72 -0.40 -12.06 5.40
C ARG A 72 -1.11 -10.72 5.61
N ASN A 73 -1.07 -10.16 6.81
CA ASN A 73 -1.71 -8.88 7.11
C ASN A 73 -0.95 -7.73 6.43
N ASP A 74 0.37 -7.86 6.34
CA ASP A 74 1.26 -6.96 5.61
C ASP A 74 0.88 -6.91 4.13
N ALA A 75 0.84 -8.05 3.44
CA ALA A 75 0.45 -8.12 2.04
C ALA A 75 -0.99 -7.61 1.79
N GLN A 76 -1.92 -7.90 2.71
CA GLN A 76 -3.28 -7.37 2.62
C GLN A 76 -3.32 -5.84 2.76
N THR A 77 -2.52 -5.29 3.66
CA THR A 77 -2.42 -3.84 3.88
C THR A 77 -1.80 -3.17 2.67
N ASP A 78 -0.69 -3.71 2.17
CA ASP A 78 0.01 -3.19 0.98
C ASP A 78 -0.94 -3.14 -0.22
N ARG A 79 -1.69 -4.23 -0.44
CA ARG A 79 -2.69 -4.27 -1.52
C ARG A 79 -3.81 -3.24 -1.33
N ALA A 80 -4.28 -3.03 -0.11
CA ALA A 80 -5.32 -2.04 0.15
C ALA A 80 -4.83 -0.60 -0.03
N LEU A 81 -3.55 -0.32 0.27
CA LEU A 81 -2.92 0.96 0.01
C LEU A 81 -2.74 1.20 -1.50
N GLU A 82 -2.39 0.18 -2.28
CA GLU A 82 -2.38 0.24 -3.74
C GLU A 82 -3.77 0.54 -4.31
N ASP A 83 -4.81 -0.15 -3.83
CA ASP A 83 -6.21 0.09 -4.24
C ASP A 83 -6.63 1.54 -3.94
N LEU A 84 -6.25 2.08 -2.77
CA LEU A 84 -6.52 3.46 -2.38
C LEU A 84 -5.78 4.45 -3.29
N LEU A 85 -4.50 4.22 -3.58
CA LEU A 85 -3.73 5.07 -4.50
C LEU A 85 -4.36 5.11 -5.90
N ALA A 86 -4.77 3.96 -6.42
CA ALA A 86 -5.39 3.85 -7.74
C ALA A 86 -6.75 4.57 -7.83
N ALA A 87 -7.46 4.72 -6.70
CA ALA A 87 -8.73 5.44 -6.64
C ALA A 87 -8.56 6.97 -6.58
N ILE A 88 -7.37 7.48 -6.24
CA ILE A 88 -7.10 8.92 -6.14
C ILE A 88 -6.85 9.50 -7.55
N PRO A 89 -7.63 10.53 -7.96
CA PRO A 89 -7.38 11.26 -9.21
C PRO A 89 -5.97 11.89 -9.23
N GLN A 90 -5.25 11.71 -10.33
CA GLN A 90 -3.94 12.32 -10.59
C GLN A 90 -4.13 13.71 -11.26
#